data_AF-A0A4Y9YZF2-F1
#
_entry.id   AF-A0A4Y9YZF2-F1
#
_cell.length_a   1.000
_cell.length_b   1.000
_cell.length_c   1.000
_cell.angle_alpha   90.00
_cell.angle_beta   90.00
_cell.angle_gamma   90.00
#
_symmetry.space_group_name_H-M   'P 1'
#
loop_
_entity.id
_entity.type
_entity.pdbx_description
1 polymer ?
#
loop_
_entity_poly.entity_id
_entity_poly.type
_entity_poly.pdbx_seq_one_letter_code
_entity_poly.pdbx_strand_id
1 'polypeptide(L)'
;MSFSDLKSGRQSKQSKSFVESITNSDEASSSSALVPKITDKDAEAAQDDSDLYNTVPSYLEVKSTAERGRGVFAKEGIKRGSIVLALKPHIHVLATRNLDSFCSACVSPAPEAGLKRCTRCKVVSYCGAACQNGDWTIHKKECAAIQRWAAGAPSPDVAIPAEPIRCLGRVLWKRQKEGLKSVYSREIDALISHRTALPESSYEHLTHLAHSVIRYLGLNAPGELGAFGMTTAADIVDLMSRFTTNSITLTTPSLTPVGVSVSPPIALINHSCDPNAVVVYPRASSTLSLEPLMQVIAIRDIAPGEEVFTAYIDTTLPRIQRQQALEAAYNFKCQCSLCAGGWNNDPREALQCPKLCGGLCPLPTEEDPLTRCIKCKAVVSSTDSVLDALRVGQEALDKATALQSQVPSYSQIPPKPCNSQRTSSPSSPPANSIPPRTLFSPSRACTKPCYSATLPAHTHPKMPLDNVIRASSASLTGISAILCPGHPIRALALAELGKLLAVDEPAPAPPSATMANATFPPSGAPRLQLARDTLVRAHEELRIAFGEKNEGGEVGREVREMLVRIENELSAWKQGVRNVVADTPKVKKGAVGK
;
A
#
# COMPACT_ATOMS: atom_id res chain seq x y z
N MET A 1 0.01 17.62 -8.06
CA MET A 1 -1.02 16.67 -7.65
C MET A 1 -0.57 15.25 -7.96
N SER A 2 -0.33 14.44 -6.93
CA SER A 2 -0.08 12.99 -7.01
C SER A 2 -1.41 12.22 -7.01
N PHE A 3 -1.43 10.96 -7.45
CA PHE A 3 -2.61 10.09 -7.35
C PHE A 3 -3.14 9.96 -5.91
N SER A 4 -2.25 9.94 -4.92
CA SER A 4 -2.64 9.97 -3.50
C SER A 4 -3.44 11.23 -3.16
N ASP A 5 -3.05 12.40 -3.71
CA ASP A 5 -3.74 13.67 -3.51
C ASP A 5 -5.13 13.69 -4.16
N LEU A 6 -5.33 12.95 -5.27
CA LEU A 6 -6.64 12.81 -5.90
C LEU A 6 -7.63 12.04 -5.01
N LYS A 7 -7.16 10.97 -4.35
CA LYS A 7 -7.99 10.18 -3.44
C LYS A 7 -8.18 10.89 -2.08
N SER A 8 -7.18 11.62 -1.59
CA SER A 8 -7.26 12.33 -0.31
C SER A 8 -7.89 13.72 -0.39
N GLY A 9 -7.89 14.37 -1.57
CA GLY A 9 -8.45 15.71 -1.80
C GLY A 9 -9.98 15.79 -1.64
N ARG A 10 -10.66 14.65 -1.51
CA ARG A 10 -12.09 14.55 -1.18
C ARG A 10 -12.40 14.59 0.32
N GLN A 11 -11.39 14.63 1.19
CA GLN A 11 -11.60 14.94 2.60
C GLN A 11 -11.84 16.43 2.74
N SER A 12 -12.96 16.83 3.37
CA SER A 12 -13.23 18.23 3.68
C SER A 12 -12.08 18.79 4.51
N LYS A 13 -11.19 19.56 3.89
CA LYS A 13 -10.31 20.44 4.64
C LYS A 13 -11.22 21.48 5.29
N GLN A 14 -11.35 21.46 6.61
CA GLN A 14 -11.68 22.69 7.31
C GLN A 14 -10.54 23.66 7.01
N SER A 15 -10.79 24.60 6.09
CA SER A 15 -9.87 25.68 5.81
C SER A 15 -9.78 26.54 7.06
N LYS A 16 -8.62 26.56 7.71
CA LYS A 16 -8.23 27.68 8.58
C LYS A 16 -8.04 28.88 7.66
N SER A 17 -9.08 29.71 7.54
CA SER A 17 -8.98 31.02 6.90
C SER A 17 -8.09 31.91 7.76
N PHE A 18 -7.02 32.42 7.18
CA PHE A 18 -6.22 33.52 7.71
C PHE A 18 -6.47 34.73 6.81
N VAL A 19 -7.65 35.35 6.95
CA VAL A 19 -7.91 36.72 6.47
C VAL A 19 -8.88 37.37 7.45
N GLU A 20 -8.48 38.50 8.02
CA GLU A 20 -9.27 39.34 8.90
C GLU A 20 -10.54 39.86 8.21
N SER A 21 -11.63 39.84 8.96
CA SER A 21 -12.93 40.40 8.59
C SER A 21 -12.86 41.91 8.43
N ILE A 22 -13.22 42.41 7.23
CA ILE A 22 -13.66 43.79 7.06
C ILE A 22 -15.10 43.76 6.56
N THR A 23 -15.99 44.28 7.39
CA THR A 23 -17.41 44.54 7.17
C THR A 23 -17.60 45.75 6.26
N ASN A 24 -18.41 45.65 5.20
CA ASN A 24 -19.68 46.39 5.05
C ASN A 24 -20.36 46.19 3.68
N SER A 25 -21.66 45.92 3.77
CA SER A 25 -22.81 46.34 2.95
C SER A 25 -22.59 46.93 1.54
N ASP A 26 -23.17 46.34 0.49
CA ASP A 26 -24.52 46.68 0.03
C ASP A 26 -24.93 45.99 -1.30
N GLU A 27 -26.25 45.73 -1.36
CA GLU A 27 -27.16 45.64 -2.51
C GLU A 27 -27.14 44.50 -3.56
N ALA A 28 -28.37 44.06 -3.82
CA ALA A 28 -28.81 42.97 -4.67
C ALA A 28 -28.67 43.26 -6.18
N SER A 29 -28.51 42.19 -6.98
CA SER A 29 -29.49 41.91 -8.05
C SER A 29 -29.24 40.55 -8.70
N SER A 30 -30.37 39.96 -9.09
CA SER A 30 -30.58 38.65 -9.67
C SER A 30 -29.99 38.47 -11.07
N SER A 31 -29.45 37.29 -11.37
CA SER A 31 -29.78 36.60 -12.61
C SER A 31 -29.56 35.09 -12.48
N SER A 32 -30.66 34.34 -12.47
CA SER A 32 -30.67 32.88 -12.53
C SER A 32 -30.38 32.43 -13.95
N ALA A 33 -29.27 31.75 -14.19
CA ALA A 33 -29.05 30.98 -15.40
C ALA A 33 -29.37 29.51 -15.13
N LEU A 34 -30.36 29.01 -15.88
CA LEU A 34 -31.00 27.70 -15.78
C LEU A 34 -30.01 26.55 -15.92
N VAL A 35 -29.93 25.69 -14.91
CA VAL A 35 -29.34 24.34 -15.01
C VAL A 35 -30.41 23.42 -15.62
N PRO A 36 -30.18 22.77 -16.78
CA PRO A 36 -31.14 21.83 -17.33
C PRO A 36 -31.18 20.56 -16.46
N LYS A 37 -32.37 20.21 -15.95
CA LYS A 37 -32.65 18.88 -15.41
C LYS A 37 -32.61 17.88 -16.57
N ILE A 38 -31.59 17.02 -16.60
CA ILE A 38 -31.53 15.86 -17.49
C ILE A 38 -32.00 14.65 -16.69
N THR A 39 -33.11 14.07 -17.15
CA THR A 39 -33.69 12.82 -16.63
C THR A 39 -32.84 11.62 -17.05
N ASP A 40 -32.69 10.63 -16.16
CA ASP A 40 -32.12 9.32 -16.46
C ASP A 40 -32.80 8.71 -17.69
N LYS A 41 -32.14 8.82 -18.84
CA LYS A 41 -32.50 8.15 -20.09
C LYS A 41 -31.32 7.30 -20.55
N ASP A 42 -30.91 6.38 -19.69
CA ASP A 42 -30.21 5.17 -20.10
C ASP A 42 -30.99 3.98 -19.53
N ALA A 43 -32.20 3.80 -20.07
CA ALA A 43 -32.86 2.50 -20.03
C ALA A 43 -32.00 1.53 -20.85
N GLU A 44 -31.59 0.44 -20.21
CA GLU A 44 -30.76 -0.65 -20.72
C GLU A 44 -31.13 -1.03 -22.17
N ALA A 45 -30.41 -0.49 -23.14
CA ALA A 45 -30.29 -1.12 -24.43
C ALA A 45 -29.36 -2.32 -24.22
N ALA A 46 -29.92 -3.53 -24.21
CA ALA A 46 -29.16 -4.78 -24.15
C ALA A 46 -28.18 -4.84 -25.35
N GLN A 47 -26.96 -4.34 -25.14
CA GLN A 47 -25.82 -4.67 -25.99
C GLN A 47 -25.43 -6.11 -25.65
N ASP A 48 -25.08 -6.88 -26.68
CA ASP A 48 -24.53 -8.22 -26.52
C ASP A 48 -23.16 -8.11 -25.82
N ASP A 49 -23.19 -8.12 -24.49
CA ASP A 49 -22.02 -8.04 -23.60
C ASP A 49 -21.31 -9.40 -23.45
N SER A 50 -21.67 -10.40 -24.26
CA SER A 50 -21.14 -11.77 -24.17
C SER A 50 -19.61 -11.87 -24.33
N ASP A 51 -18.98 -10.86 -24.93
CA ASP A 51 -17.53 -10.80 -25.16
C ASP A 51 -16.78 -9.83 -24.22
N LEU A 52 -17.45 -9.18 -23.27
CA LEU A 52 -16.78 -8.34 -22.27
C LEU A 52 -16.08 -9.20 -21.22
N TYR A 53 -14.91 -8.72 -20.77
CA TYR A 53 -14.15 -9.36 -19.70
C TYR A 53 -13.71 -10.80 -20.02
N ASN A 54 -13.48 -11.12 -21.31
CA ASN A 54 -12.90 -12.40 -21.75
C ASN A 54 -11.56 -12.77 -21.09
N THR A 55 -10.92 -11.81 -20.43
CA THR A 55 -9.70 -12.02 -19.62
C THR A 55 -9.97 -12.62 -18.25
N VAL A 56 -11.22 -12.62 -17.78
CA VAL A 56 -11.66 -13.29 -16.56
C VAL A 56 -11.73 -14.80 -16.86
N PRO A 57 -11.01 -15.64 -16.10
CA PRO A 57 -11.02 -17.08 -16.27
C PRO A 57 -12.41 -17.71 -16.18
N SER A 58 -12.59 -18.83 -16.86
CA SER A 58 -13.86 -19.56 -16.96
C SER A 58 -14.39 -20.08 -15.61
N TYR A 59 -13.52 -20.30 -14.63
CA TYR A 59 -13.86 -20.68 -13.25
C TYR A 59 -14.32 -19.50 -12.37
N LEU A 60 -14.32 -18.29 -12.93
CA LEU A 60 -14.96 -17.11 -12.36
C LEU A 60 -16.17 -16.70 -13.20
N GLU A 61 -16.98 -15.82 -12.64
CA GLU A 61 -18.08 -15.16 -13.35
C GLU A 61 -18.34 -13.76 -12.83
N VAL A 62 -18.82 -12.90 -13.73
CA VAL A 62 -19.30 -11.57 -13.39
C VAL A 62 -20.80 -11.66 -13.17
N LYS A 63 -21.28 -11.28 -11.99
CA LYS A 63 -22.72 -11.20 -11.67
C LYS A 63 -23.08 -9.83 -11.17
N SER A 64 -24.31 -9.41 -11.39
CA SER A 64 -24.88 -8.21 -10.78
C SER A 64 -25.76 -8.58 -9.59
N THR A 65 -25.59 -7.86 -8.48
CA THR A 65 -26.44 -7.95 -7.29
C THR A 65 -27.14 -6.61 -7.07
N ALA A 66 -28.33 -6.65 -6.45
CA ALA A 66 -29.07 -5.44 -6.14
C ALA A 66 -28.32 -4.49 -5.18
N GLU A 67 -27.52 -5.05 -4.27
CA GLU A 67 -26.83 -4.28 -3.23
C GLU A 67 -25.49 -3.69 -3.68
N ARG A 68 -24.73 -4.39 -4.53
CA ARG A 68 -23.34 -4.05 -4.87
C ARG A 68 -23.11 -3.83 -6.37
N GLY A 69 -24.14 -3.97 -7.19
CA GLY A 69 -23.97 -3.95 -8.64
C GLY A 69 -23.16 -5.15 -9.11
N ARG A 70 -22.28 -4.94 -10.09
CA ARG A 70 -21.42 -6.01 -10.63
C ARG A 70 -20.35 -6.43 -9.64
N GLY A 71 -20.06 -7.71 -9.60
CA GLY A 71 -19.02 -8.34 -8.78
C GLY A 71 -18.47 -9.59 -9.45
N VAL A 72 -17.32 -10.06 -8.97
CA VAL A 72 -16.68 -11.30 -9.43
C VAL A 72 -16.96 -12.41 -8.44
N PHE A 73 -17.46 -13.55 -8.91
CA PHE A 73 -17.84 -14.70 -8.11
C PHE A 73 -17.07 -15.94 -8.55
N ALA A 74 -16.72 -16.80 -7.60
CA ALA A 74 -16.09 -18.08 -7.90
C ALA A 74 -17.15 -19.11 -8.32
N LYS A 75 -16.94 -19.86 -9.41
CA LYS A 75 -17.79 -21.00 -9.78
C LYS A 75 -17.37 -22.30 -9.10
N GLU A 76 -16.13 -22.37 -8.65
CA GLU A 76 -15.53 -23.51 -7.96
C GLU A 76 -14.77 -23.05 -6.72
N GLY A 77 -14.33 -24.00 -5.89
CA GLY A 77 -13.60 -23.68 -4.67
C GLY A 77 -12.17 -23.25 -4.98
N ILE A 78 -11.76 -22.07 -4.51
CA ILE A 78 -10.40 -21.54 -4.67
C ILE A 78 -9.69 -21.58 -3.33
N LYS A 79 -8.51 -22.22 -3.30
CA LYS A 79 -7.71 -22.35 -2.07
C LYS A 79 -6.91 -21.10 -1.77
N ARG A 80 -6.74 -20.78 -0.49
CA ARG A 80 -5.80 -19.74 -0.04
C ARG A 80 -4.41 -19.93 -0.68
N GLY A 81 -3.77 -18.84 -1.08
CA GLY A 81 -2.50 -18.82 -1.81
C GLY A 81 -2.63 -19.00 -3.33
N SER A 82 -3.82 -19.30 -3.84
CA SER A 82 -4.06 -19.44 -5.28
C SER A 82 -4.11 -18.08 -5.98
N ILE A 83 -3.58 -18.04 -7.20
CA ILE A 83 -3.78 -16.92 -8.13
C ILE A 83 -5.21 -17.02 -8.67
N VAL A 84 -6.08 -16.10 -8.25
CA VAL A 84 -7.48 -16.01 -8.68
C VAL A 84 -7.55 -15.48 -10.11
N LEU A 85 -6.81 -14.41 -10.40
CA LEU A 85 -6.78 -13.72 -11.68
C LEU A 85 -5.39 -13.11 -11.89
N ALA A 86 -4.83 -13.22 -13.10
CA ALA A 86 -3.56 -12.58 -13.46
C ALA A 86 -3.64 -11.98 -14.86
N LEU A 87 -3.32 -10.70 -14.98
CA LEU A 87 -3.38 -9.97 -16.25
C LEU A 87 -2.43 -8.76 -16.26
N LYS A 88 -2.09 -8.30 -17.46
CA LYS A 88 -1.41 -7.01 -17.63
C LYS A 88 -2.45 -5.88 -17.51
N PRO A 89 -2.19 -4.80 -16.77
CA PRO A 89 -3.11 -3.66 -16.74
C PRO A 89 -3.32 -3.13 -18.15
N HIS A 90 -4.53 -2.61 -18.40
CA HIS A 90 -4.86 -1.95 -19.66
C HIS A 90 -3.92 -0.80 -19.94
N ILE A 91 -3.67 0.00 -18.90
CA ILE A 91 -2.72 1.11 -18.87
C ILE A 91 -2.08 1.15 -17.48
N HIS A 92 -0.79 1.46 -17.42
CA HIS A 92 -0.11 1.85 -16.18
C HIS A 92 0.82 3.02 -16.43
N VAL A 93 1.05 3.82 -15.39
CA VAL A 93 1.90 5.01 -15.42
C VAL A 93 2.61 5.17 -14.07
N LEU A 94 3.91 5.43 -14.10
CA LEU A 94 4.68 5.77 -12.89
C LEU A 94 4.33 7.17 -12.37
N ALA A 95 4.31 7.33 -11.05
CA ALA A 95 4.29 8.65 -10.41
C ALA A 95 5.49 9.48 -10.86
N THR A 96 5.32 10.80 -10.98
CA THR A 96 6.37 11.70 -11.51
C THR A 96 7.69 11.57 -10.75
N ARG A 97 7.64 11.46 -9.42
CA ARG A 97 8.81 11.25 -8.54
C ARG A 97 9.59 9.95 -8.79
N ASN A 98 8.98 8.99 -9.49
CA ASN A 98 9.54 7.64 -9.69
C ASN A 98 10.07 7.42 -11.12
N LEU A 99 9.95 8.41 -12.01
CA LEU A 99 10.34 8.28 -13.43
C LEU A 99 11.84 7.99 -13.63
N ASP A 100 12.69 8.44 -12.71
CA ASP A 100 14.14 8.20 -12.76
C ASP A 100 14.57 6.94 -12.01
N SER A 101 13.70 6.39 -11.14
CA SER A 101 14.01 5.24 -10.29
C SER A 101 13.45 3.92 -10.81
N PHE A 102 12.47 3.96 -11.71
CA PHE A 102 11.81 2.76 -12.24
C PHE A 102 11.65 2.84 -13.76
N CYS A 103 11.74 1.69 -14.42
CA CYS A 103 11.44 1.58 -15.84
C CYS A 103 9.95 1.90 -16.10
N SER A 104 9.68 2.83 -17.01
CA SER A 104 8.31 3.24 -17.36
C SER A 104 7.48 2.12 -18.03
N ALA A 105 8.14 1.11 -18.61
CA ALA A 105 7.47 -0.03 -19.26
C ALA A 105 7.21 -1.20 -18.31
N CYS A 106 8.27 -1.75 -17.67
CA CYS A 106 8.17 -2.97 -16.86
C CYS A 106 8.14 -2.71 -15.34
N VAL A 107 8.30 -1.45 -14.91
CA VAL A 107 8.24 -1.04 -13.48
C VAL A 107 9.37 -1.64 -12.64
N SER A 108 10.39 -2.26 -13.26
CA SER A 108 11.60 -2.71 -12.56
C SER A 108 12.40 -1.51 -12.04
N PRO A 109 13.03 -1.62 -10.86
CA PRO A 109 13.92 -0.58 -10.35
C PRO A 109 15.09 -0.36 -11.31
N ALA A 110 15.70 0.82 -11.23
CA ALA A 110 16.89 1.14 -12.00
C ALA A 110 18.00 0.10 -11.69
N PRO A 111 18.60 -0.53 -12.72
CA PRO A 111 19.78 -1.35 -12.51
C PRO A 111 20.97 -0.46 -12.13
N GLU A 112 22.07 -1.06 -11.65
CA GLU A 112 23.29 -0.31 -11.29
C GLU A 112 23.84 0.53 -12.46
N ALA A 113 23.72 0.03 -13.69
CA ALA A 113 24.09 0.76 -14.91
C ALA A 113 23.18 1.96 -15.24
N GLY A 114 22.11 2.17 -14.47
CA GLY A 114 21.10 3.21 -14.69
C GLY A 114 20.07 2.87 -15.76
N LEU A 115 19.01 3.68 -15.84
CA LEU A 115 17.97 3.57 -16.87
C LEU A 115 18.36 4.38 -18.12
N LYS A 116 17.91 3.90 -19.28
CA LYS A 116 18.05 4.58 -20.57
C LYS A 116 16.85 5.49 -20.82
N ARG A 117 17.08 6.79 -20.72
CA ARG A 117 16.07 7.84 -20.93
C ARG A 117 15.71 8.00 -22.41
N CYS A 118 14.44 8.24 -22.69
CA CYS A 118 13.98 8.57 -24.04
C CYS A 118 14.69 9.84 -24.55
N THR A 119 15.38 9.74 -25.68
CA THR A 119 16.21 10.83 -26.23
C THR A 119 15.39 12.04 -26.70
N ARG A 120 14.11 11.84 -27.00
CA ARG A 120 13.20 12.89 -27.49
C ARG A 120 12.59 13.70 -26.35
N CYS A 121 11.75 13.09 -25.51
CA CYS A 121 11.07 13.80 -24.44
C CYS A 121 11.94 14.02 -23.20
N LYS A 122 12.98 13.21 -22.98
CA LYS A 122 13.85 13.24 -21.80
C LYS A 122 13.12 13.06 -20.45
N VAL A 123 11.92 12.48 -20.46
CA VAL A 123 11.09 12.29 -19.25
C VAL A 123 10.96 10.83 -18.84
N VAL A 124 10.62 9.93 -19.77
CA VAL A 124 10.46 8.50 -19.44
C VAL A 124 11.76 7.73 -19.66
N SER A 125 11.98 6.70 -18.84
CA SER A 125 13.21 5.93 -18.79
C SER A 125 12.95 4.43 -18.81
N TYR A 126 13.84 3.66 -19.41
CA TYR A 126 13.67 2.22 -19.66
C TYR A 126 14.89 1.40 -19.27
N CYS A 127 14.71 0.11 -18.94
CA CYS A 127 15.84 -0.81 -18.74
C CYS A 127 16.70 -0.94 -20.02
N GLY A 128 16.06 -0.89 -21.20
CA GLY A 128 16.73 -1.06 -22.48
C GLY A 128 15.77 -0.98 -23.67
N ALA A 129 16.31 -1.28 -24.86
CA ALA A 129 15.59 -1.15 -26.12
C ALA A 129 14.30 -2.01 -26.18
N ALA A 130 14.31 -3.21 -25.59
CA ALA A 130 13.12 -4.07 -25.54
C ALA A 130 11.94 -3.38 -24.85
N CYS A 131 12.16 -2.81 -23.66
CA CYS A 131 11.15 -2.05 -22.91
C CYS A 131 10.69 -0.80 -23.66
N GLN A 132 11.62 -0.06 -24.26
CA GLN A 132 11.30 1.14 -25.04
C GLN A 132 10.45 0.81 -26.27
N ASN A 133 10.81 -0.22 -27.02
CA ASN A 133 10.10 -0.65 -28.24
C ASN A 133 8.69 -1.17 -27.90
N GLY A 134 8.55 -1.92 -26.80
CA GLY A 134 7.24 -2.37 -26.32
C GLY A 134 6.30 -1.22 -25.95
N ASP A 135 6.81 -0.21 -25.25
CA ASP A 135 6.01 0.97 -24.85
C ASP A 135 5.74 1.95 -26.00
N TRP A 136 6.56 1.92 -27.07
CA TRP A 136 6.47 2.87 -28.19
C TRP A 136 5.10 2.91 -28.86
N THR A 137 4.36 1.81 -28.82
CA THR A 137 3.00 1.71 -29.37
C THR A 137 2.03 2.74 -28.78
N ILE A 138 2.27 3.19 -27.55
CA ILE A 138 1.53 4.26 -26.86
C ILE A 138 2.42 5.48 -26.67
N HIS A 139 3.66 5.27 -26.21
CA HIS A 139 4.60 6.34 -25.89
C HIS A 139 4.92 7.24 -27.09
N LYS A 140 4.82 6.78 -28.34
CA LYS A 140 5.03 7.66 -29.51
C LYS A 140 4.14 8.91 -29.46
N LYS A 141 2.85 8.76 -29.13
CA LYS A 141 1.91 9.89 -29.00
C LYS A 141 2.18 10.69 -27.73
N GLU A 142 2.41 9.98 -26.62
CA GLU A 142 2.73 10.57 -25.33
C GLU A 142 4.02 11.41 -25.36
N CYS A 143 5.04 10.96 -26.08
CA CYS A 143 6.33 11.63 -26.20
C CYS A 143 6.17 13.03 -26.78
N ALA A 144 5.41 13.16 -27.86
CA ALA A 144 5.11 14.46 -28.47
C ALA A 144 4.27 15.34 -27.54
N ALA A 145 3.30 14.75 -26.84
CA ALA A 145 2.47 15.44 -25.86
C ALA A 145 3.29 15.98 -24.68
N ILE A 146 4.24 15.20 -24.15
CA ILE A 146 5.16 15.62 -23.08
C ILE A 146 6.03 16.80 -23.55
N GLN A 147 6.57 16.74 -24.77
CA GLN A 147 7.37 17.84 -25.31
C GLN A 147 6.54 19.14 -25.45
N ARG A 148 5.31 19.03 -25.96
CA ARG A 148 4.38 20.17 -26.07
C ARG A 148 4.00 20.73 -24.70
N TRP A 149 3.73 19.85 -23.73
CA TRP A 149 3.41 20.24 -22.36
C TRP A 149 4.55 21.04 -21.74
N ALA A 150 5.77 20.52 -21.82
CA ALA A 150 6.97 21.17 -21.29
C ALA A 150 7.24 22.54 -21.93
N ALA A 151 7.01 22.68 -23.25
CA ALA A 151 7.19 23.94 -23.95
C ALA A 151 6.25 25.06 -23.47
N GLY A 152 5.07 24.70 -22.96
CA GLY A 152 4.10 25.67 -22.41
C GLY A 152 4.06 25.70 -20.88
N ALA A 153 4.98 25.04 -20.18
CA ALA A 153 4.96 24.98 -18.73
C ALA A 153 5.45 26.31 -18.12
N PRO A 154 4.76 26.87 -17.11
CA PRO A 154 5.16 28.14 -16.50
C PRO A 154 6.44 28.02 -15.64
N SER A 155 6.79 26.81 -15.19
CA SER A 155 8.02 26.55 -14.45
C SER A 155 8.52 25.11 -14.66
N PRO A 156 9.80 24.84 -14.35
CA PRO A 156 10.36 23.48 -14.42
C PRO A 156 9.62 22.45 -13.56
N ASP A 157 9.08 22.87 -12.40
CA ASP A 157 8.40 21.96 -11.45
C ASP A 157 7.10 21.36 -11.99
N VAL A 158 6.49 22.02 -12.98
CA VAL A 158 5.26 21.57 -13.66
C VAL A 158 5.50 21.21 -15.13
N ALA A 159 6.77 21.13 -15.54
CA ALA A 159 7.16 20.75 -16.90
C ALA A 159 6.85 19.28 -17.23
N ILE A 160 6.64 18.45 -16.22
CA ILE A 160 6.18 17.07 -16.38
C ILE A 160 4.69 17.01 -16.01
N PRO A 161 3.80 16.59 -16.93
CA PRO A 161 2.40 16.44 -16.61
C PRO A 161 2.20 15.42 -15.48
N ALA A 162 1.26 15.72 -14.58
CA ALA A 162 0.95 14.86 -13.45
C ALA A 162 0.52 13.45 -13.92
N GLU A 163 0.77 12.47 -13.06
CA GLU A 163 0.46 11.06 -13.30
C GLU A 163 -0.98 10.78 -13.79
N PRO A 164 -2.04 11.41 -13.23
CA PRO A 164 -3.40 11.21 -13.73
C PRO A 164 -3.59 11.68 -15.18
N ILE A 165 -2.99 12.83 -15.53
CA ILE A 165 -3.06 13.41 -16.87
C ILE A 165 -2.38 12.48 -17.88
N ARG A 166 -1.19 11.97 -17.54
CA ARG A 166 -0.46 11.01 -18.38
C ARG A 166 -1.25 9.72 -18.56
N CYS A 167 -1.83 9.18 -17.48
CA CYS A 167 -2.61 7.94 -17.52
C CYS A 167 -3.86 8.09 -18.39
N LEU A 168 -4.64 9.16 -18.20
CA LEU A 168 -5.82 9.46 -19.00
C LEU A 168 -5.49 9.71 -20.48
N GLY A 169 -4.39 10.40 -20.77
CA GLY A 169 -3.88 10.55 -22.13
C GLY A 169 -3.61 9.18 -22.79
N ARG A 170 -2.91 8.28 -22.07
CA ARG A 170 -2.67 6.91 -22.53
C ARG A 170 -3.96 6.11 -22.72
N VAL A 171 -4.95 6.23 -21.81
CA VAL A 171 -6.27 5.59 -21.93
C VAL A 171 -6.94 6.02 -23.24
N LEU A 172 -6.97 7.33 -23.51
CA LEU A 172 -7.61 7.92 -24.68
C LEU A 172 -6.88 7.57 -25.99
N TRP A 173 -5.55 7.62 -26.03
CA TRP A 173 -4.81 7.22 -27.22
C TRP A 173 -4.95 5.73 -27.54
N LYS A 174 -5.04 4.87 -26.52
CA LYS A 174 -5.32 3.44 -26.72
C LYS A 174 -6.75 3.21 -27.21
N ARG A 175 -7.73 3.91 -26.62
CA ARG A 175 -9.13 3.94 -27.10
C ARG A 175 -9.23 4.31 -28.58
N GLN A 176 -8.54 5.37 -28.98
CA GLN A 176 -8.49 5.81 -30.38
C GLN A 176 -7.83 4.77 -31.29
N LYS A 177 -6.77 4.10 -30.82
CA LYS A 177 -6.03 3.10 -31.60
C LYS A 177 -6.83 1.81 -31.81
N GLU A 178 -7.50 1.32 -30.77
CA GLU A 178 -8.25 0.05 -30.82
C GLU A 178 -9.67 0.24 -31.38
N GLY A 179 -10.19 1.47 -31.37
CA GLY A 179 -11.49 1.84 -31.91
C GLY A 179 -12.56 1.94 -30.81
N LEU A 180 -13.53 2.82 -31.04
CA LEU A 180 -14.54 3.19 -30.03
C LEU A 180 -15.48 2.05 -29.63
N LYS A 181 -15.64 1.03 -30.48
CA LYS A 181 -16.47 -0.17 -30.23
C LYS A 181 -15.66 -1.40 -29.81
N SER A 182 -14.34 -1.28 -29.64
CA SER A 182 -13.51 -2.40 -29.21
C SER A 182 -13.89 -2.89 -27.81
N VAL A 183 -13.51 -4.13 -27.47
CA VAL A 183 -13.66 -4.67 -26.10
C VAL A 183 -13.02 -3.72 -25.09
N TYR A 184 -11.80 -3.22 -25.36
CA TYR A 184 -11.13 -2.25 -24.50
C TYR A 184 -11.97 -0.99 -24.24
N SER A 185 -12.51 -0.38 -25.30
CA SER A 185 -13.29 0.85 -25.17
C SER A 185 -14.58 0.60 -24.39
N ARG A 186 -15.28 -0.50 -24.67
CA ARG A 186 -16.50 -0.87 -23.93
C ARG A 186 -16.21 -1.26 -22.48
N GLU A 187 -15.08 -1.87 -22.18
CA GLU A 187 -14.68 -2.15 -20.79
C GLU A 187 -14.41 -0.86 -19.99
N ILE A 188 -13.79 0.16 -20.60
CA ILE A 188 -13.67 1.52 -20.01
C ILE A 188 -15.07 2.17 -19.92
N ASP A 189 -15.85 2.01 -20.99
CA ASP A 189 -17.31 2.17 -21.19
C ASP A 189 -18.19 1.66 -20.05
N ALA A 190 -17.70 0.64 -19.35
CA ALA A 190 -18.45 -0.08 -18.34
C ALA A 190 -17.94 0.22 -16.93
N LEU A 191 -16.89 1.03 -16.73
CA LEU A 191 -16.43 1.42 -15.40
C LEU A 191 -17.47 2.31 -14.68
N ILE A 192 -17.61 2.15 -13.35
CA ILE A 192 -18.56 2.97 -12.58
C ILE A 192 -18.05 4.39 -12.40
N SER A 193 -18.87 5.38 -12.72
CA SER A 193 -18.50 6.80 -12.70
C SER A 193 -18.82 7.47 -11.35
N HIS A 194 -20.00 7.19 -10.80
CA HIS A 194 -20.62 7.95 -9.71
C HIS A 194 -20.74 9.46 -9.95
N ARG A 195 -20.62 9.95 -11.20
CA ARG A 195 -20.68 11.39 -11.52
C ARG A 195 -21.91 12.11 -10.95
N THR A 196 -23.05 11.43 -10.89
CA THR A 196 -24.34 11.99 -10.44
C THR A 196 -24.42 12.14 -8.93
N ALA A 197 -23.54 11.48 -8.18
CA ALA A 197 -23.47 11.52 -6.73
C ALA A 197 -22.21 12.24 -6.22
N LEU A 198 -21.52 12.99 -7.09
CA LEU A 198 -20.33 13.72 -6.69
C LEU A 198 -20.68 14.90 -5.78
N PRO A 199 -19.95 15.09 -4.68
CA PRO A 199 -20.11 16.29 -3.86
C PRO A 199 -19.65 17.53 -4.65
N GLU A 200 -20.24 18.68 -4.37
CA GLU A 200 -19.95 19.93 -5.09
C GLU A 200 -18.46 20.30 -5.10
N SER A 201 -17.75 20.00 -4.01
CA SER A 201 -16.31 20.20 -3.87
C SER A 201 -15.46 19.46 -4.90
N SER A 202 -16.00 18.44 -5.57
CA SER A 202 -15.26 17.65 -6.57
C SER A 202 -15.32 18.25 -7.99
N TYR A 203 -16.29 19.13 -8.29
CA TYR A 203 -16.49 19.64 -9.65
C TYR A 203 -15.33 20.49 -10.14
N GLU A 204 -14.82 21.41 -9.30
CA GLU A 204 -13.69 22.27 -9.63
C GLU A 204 -12.47 21.42 -10.01
N HIS A 205 -12.15 20.44 -9.17
CA HIS A 205 -11.02 19.55 -9.37
C HIS A 205 -11.14 18.72 -10.67
N LEU A 206 -12.31 18.13 -10.93
CA LEU A 206 -12.55 17.35 -12.16
C LEU A 206 -12.49 18.22 -13.42
N THR A 207 -12.96 19.47 -13.33
CA THR A 207 -12.89 20.45 -14.42
C THR A 207 -11.44 20.81 -14.74
N HIS A 208 -10.62 21.09 -13.72
CA HIS A 208 -9.18 21.33 -13.90
C HIS A 208 -8.45 20.13 -14.50
N LEU A 209 -8.81 18.92 -14.08
CA LEU A 209 -8.25 17.70 -14.65
C LEU A 209 -8.65 17.53 -16.12
N ALA A 210 -9.93 17.75 -16.46
CA ALA A 210 -10.43 17.69 -17.83
C ALA A 210 -9.71 18.68 -18.75
N HIS A 211 -9.59 19.94 -18.34
CA HIS A 211 -8.82 20.96 -19.09
C HIS A 211 -7.35 20.56 -19.26
N SER A 212 -6.73 20.01 -18.22
CA SER A 212 -5.35 19.54 -18.27
C SER A 212 -5.18 18.38 -19.26
N VAL A 213 -6.13 17.45 -19.31
CA VAL A 213 -6.12 16.34 -20.26
C VAL A 213 -6.32 16.84 -21.70
N ILE A 214 -7.29 17.73 -21.96
CA ILE A 214 -7.51 18.34 -23.28
C ILE A 214 -6.23 19.02 -23.79
N ARG A 215 -5.60 19.83 -22.93
CA ARG A 215 -4.32 20.46 -23.22
C ARG A 215 -3.22 19.44 -23.51
N TYR A 216 -3.15 18.36 -22.73
CA TYR A 216 -2.14 17.33 -22.88
C TYR A 216 -2.29 16.56 -24.21
N LEU A 217 -3.52 16.27 -24.61
CA LEU A 217 -3.83 15.70 -25.92
C LEU A 217 -3.45 16.65 -27.07
N GLY A 218 -3.39 17.96 -26.79
CA GLY A 218 -3.10 19.01 -27.76
C GLY A 218 -4.31 19.39 -28.60
N LEU A 219 -5.50 19.27 -28.02
CA LEU A 219 -6.75 19.62 -28.70
C LEU A 219 -7.03 21.10 -28.54
N ASN A 220 -7.49 21.73 -29.62
CA ASN A 220 -7.76 23.18 -29.65
C ASN A 220 -9.26 23.51 -29.67
N ALA A 221 -10.10 22.52 -29.95
CA ALA A 221 -11.55 22.69 -30.01
C ALA A 221 -12.28 21.48 -29.39
N PRO A 222 -13.43 21.68 -28.71
CA PRO A 222 -14.22 20.60 -28.13
C PRO A 222 -14.63 19.52 -29.14
N GLY A 223 -14.86 19.89 -30.40
CA GLY A 223 -15.25 18.94 -31.47
C GLY A 223 -14.19 17.87 -31.76
N GLU A 224 -12.91 18.12 -31.44
CA GLU A 224 -11.83 17.15 -31.64
C GLU A 224 -11.89 15.98 -30.65
N LEU A 225 -12.63 16.12 -29.55
CA LEU A 225 -12.89 15.04 -28.59
C LEU A 225 -13.72 13.90 -29.21
N GLY A 226 -14.42 14.16 -30.33
CA GLY A 226 -15.18 13.16 -31.06
C GLY A 226 -14.31 11.98 -31.52
N ALA A 227 -13.03 12.21 -31.80
CA ALA A 227 -12.07 11.17 -32.15
C ALA A 227 -11.82 10.14 -31.01
N PHE A 228 -12.23 10.48 -29.79
CA PHE A 228 -12.16 9.65 -28.60
C PHE A 228 -13.54 9.18 -28.13
N GLY A 229 -14.60 9.42 -28.91
CA GLY A 229 -15.97 9.06 -28.56
C GLY A 229 -16.62 9.99 -27.54
N MET A 230 -16.12 11.23 -27.43
CA MET A 230 -16.66 12.25 -26.53
C MET A 230 -17.23 13.41 -27.35
N THR A 231 -18.48 13.76 -27.08
CA THR A 231 -19.22 14.81 -27.80
C THR A 231 -19.55 16.01 -26.92
N THR A 232 -19.62 15.79 -25.60
CA THR A 232 -19.97 16.82 -24.62
C THR A 232 -18.88 16.97 -23.55
N ALA A 233 -18.90 18.11 -22.85
CA ALA A 233 -18.07 18.30 -21.66
C ALA A 233 -18.44 17.31 -20.53
N ALA A 234 -19.68 16.82 -20.49
CA ALA A 234 -20.10 15.80 -19.54
C ALA A 234 -19.39 14.47 -19.78
N ASP A 235 -19.12 14.11 -21.04
CA ASP A 235 -18.45 12.84 -21.40
C ASP A 235 -17.01 12.78 -20.86
N ILE A 236 -16.28 13.91 -20.95
CA ILE A 236 -14.91 13.95 -20.41
C ILE A 236 -14.92 13.92 -18.88
N VAL A 237 -15.84 14.62 -18.21
CA VAL A 237 -15.98 14.59 -16.76
C VAL A 237 -16.40 13.19 -16.28
N ASP A 238 -17.24 12.51 -17.04
CA ASP A 238 -17.62 11.11 -16.79
C ASP A 238 -16.41 10.18 -16.85
N LEU A 239 -15.56 10.32 -17.87
CA LEU A 239 -14.31 9.58 -17.97
C LEU A 239 -13.36 9.87 -16.80
N MET A 240 -13.24 11.13 -16.38
CA MET A 240 -12.44 11.50 -15.19
C MET A 240 -12.99 10.82 -13.93
N SER A 241 -14.30 10.81 -13.78
CA SER A 241 -14.98 10.21 -12.63
C SER A 241 -14.73 8.69 -12.60
N ARG A 242 -14.94 8.00 -13.73
CA ARG A 242 -14.58 6.57 -13.89
C ARG A 242 -13.12 6.29 -13.55
N PHE A 243 -12.21 7.12 -14.04
CA PHE A 243 -10.79 6.96 -13.75
C PHE A 243 -10.51 7.11 -12.24
N THR A 244 -11.03 8.14 -11.59
CA THR A 244 -10.79 8.37 -10.15
C THR A 244 -11.38 7.27 -9.27
N THR A 245 -12.52 6.70 -9.67
CA THR A 245 -13.22 5.66 -8.92
C THR A 245 -12.60 4.27 -9.10
N ASN A 246 -12.08 3.94 -10.29
CA ASN A 246 -11.70 2.56 -10.63
C ASN A 246 -10.20 2.32 -10.77
N SER A 247 -9.39 3.37 -10.64
CA SER A 247 -7.94 3.26 -10.75
C SER A 247 -7.32 2.58 -9.52
N ILE A 248 -6.33 1.73 -9.81
CA ILE A 248 -5.66 0.87 -8.84
C ILE A 248 -4.22 1.34 -8.68
N THR A 249 -3.76 1.44 -7.44
CA THR A 249 -2.37 1.81 -7.15
C THR A 249 -1.42 0.76 -7.72
N LEU A 250 -0.48 1.21 -8.56
CA LEU A 250 0.63 0.39 -9.04
C LEU A 250 1.68 0.33 -7.92
N THR A 251 2.07 -0.88 -7.53
CA THR A 251 3.05 -1.08 -6.45
C THR A 251 4.24 -1.90 -6.90
N THR A 252 5.35 -1.78 -6.17
CA THR A 252 6.46 -2.76 -6.25
C THR A 252 6.03 -4.10 -5.63
N PRO A 253 6.80 -5.19 -5.81
CA PRO A 253 6.58 -6.44 -5.09
C PRO A 253 6.57 -6.29 -3.56
N SER A 254 7.08 -5.18 -3.03
CA SER A 254 7.09 -4.85 -1.60
C SER A 254 6.00 -3.86 -1.20
N LEU A 255 4.96 -3.73 -2.03
CA LEU A 255 3.80 -2.86 -1.85
C LEU A 255 4.11 -1.36 -1.81
N THR A 256 5.31 -0.93 -2.22
CA THR A 256 5.63 0.49 -2.32
C THR A 256 4.84 1.11 -3.47
N PRO A 257 4.03 2.16 -3.25
CA PRO A 257 3.30 2.83 -4.33
C PRO A 257 4.25 3.53 -5.31
N VAL A 258 4.21 3.09 -6.57
CA VAL A 258 5.08 3.63 -7.62
C VAL A 258 4.32 4.34 -8.74
N GLY A 259 3.00 4.19 -8.81
CA GLY A 259 2.15 4.92 -9.75
C GLY A 259 0.70 4.43 -9.74
N VAL A 260 0.06 4.45 -10.91
CA VAL A 260 -1.35 4.10 -11.11
C VAL A 260 -1.49 3.13 -12.27
N SER A 261 -2.52 2.30 -12.16
CA SER A 261 -2.95 1.35 -13.19
C SER A 261 -4.45 1.43 -13.40
N VAL A 262 -4.88 1.11 -14.62
CA VAL A 262 -6.27 0.97 -15.02
C VAL A 262 -6.45 -0.47 -15.50
N SER A 263 -7.40 -1.18 -14.90
CA SER A 263 -7.73 -2.55 -15.31
C SER A 263 -9.21 -2.82 -15.01
N PRO A 264 -10.10 -2.69 -16.02
CA PRO A 264 -11.53 -2.93 -15.84
C PRO A 264 -11.88 -4.31 -15.27
N PRO A 265 -11.25 -5.43 -15.70
CA PRO A 265 -11.55 -6.75 -15.12
C PRO A 265 -11.23 -6.85 -13.62
N ILE A 266 -10.17 -6.17 -13.14
CA ILE A 266 -9.84 -6.14 -11.71
C ILE A 266 -10.75 -5.18 -10.94
N ALA A 267 -11.15 -4.07 -11.57
CA ALA A 267 -12.05 -3.08 -10.97
C ALA A 267 -13.48 -3.59 -10.73
N LEU A 268 -13.85 -4.76 -11.26
CA LEU A 268 -15.10 -5.46 -10.95
C LEU A 268 -15.11 -6.07 -9.53
N ILE A 269 -13.95 -6.24 -8.90
CA ILE A 269 -13.84 -6.95 -7.62
C ILE A 269 -14.25 -6.01 -6.49
N ASN A 270 -15.39 -6.27 -5.86
CA ASN A 270 -15.96 -5.42 -4.83
C ASN A 270 -15.13 -5.32 -3.55
N HIS A 271 -15.49 -4.35 -2.72
CA HIS A 271 -14.85 -4.09 -1.45
C HIS A 271 -15.38 -4.96 -0.29
N SER A 272 -14.48 -5.45 0.55
CA SER A 272 -14.76 -5.81 1.95
C SER A 272 -13.66 -5.27 2.86
N CYS A 273 -13.99 -4.82 4.08
CA CYS A 273 -12.97 -4.52 5.10
C CYS A 273 -12.32 -5.80 5.64
N ASP A 274 -12.94 -6.96 5.37
CA ASP A 274 -12.46 -8.31 5.68
C ASP A 274 -12.34 -9.12 4.38
N PRO A 275 -11.39 -8.78 3.50
CA PRO A 275 -11.33 -9.34 2.17
C PRO A 275 -10.86 -10.81 2.18
N ASN A 276 -11.29 -11.56 1.17
CA ASN A 276 -10.80 -12.92 0.89
C ASN A 276 -9.70 -12.95 -0.19
N ALA A 277 -9.43 -11.83 -0.87
CA ALA A 277 -8.36 -11.68 -1.85
C ALA A 277 -7.63 -10.33 -1.79
N VAL A 278 -6.45 -10.26 -2.40
CA VAL A 278 -5.59 -9.06 -2.48
C VAL A 278 -5.05 -8.85 -3.87
N VAL A 279 -4.88 -7.59 -4.29
CA VAL A 279 -4.22 -7.23 -5.55
C VAL A 279 -2.75 -6.94 -5.28
N VAL A 280 -1.86 -7.65 -5.96
CA VAL A 280 -0.40 -7.53 -5.83
C VAL A 280 0.28 -7.56 -7.20
N TYR A 281 1.54 -7.14 -7.24
CA TYR A 281 2.40 -7.18 -8.42
C TYR A 281 3.64 -8.04 -8.12
N PRO A 282 3.45 -9.36 -7.91
CA PRO A 282 4.55 -10.25 -7.60
C PRO A 282 5.39 -10.42 -8.86
N ARG A 283 6.56 -9.78 -8.91
CA ARG A 283 7.54 -10.05 -9.96
C ARG A 283 7.96 -11.50 -9.87
N ALA A 284 7.46 -12.30 -10.79
CA ALA A 284 7.64 -13.75 -10.83
C ALA A 284 8.25 -14.22 -12.15
N SER A 285 8.07 -13.44 -13.22
CA SER A 285 8.56 -13.78 -14.56
C SER A 285 9.99 -13.27 -14.75
N SER A 286 10.89 -14.13 -15.25
CA SER A 286 12.15 -13.67 -15.84
C SER A 286 11.94 -12.89 -17.14
N THR A 287 10.75 -12.97 -17.73
CA THR A 287 10.40 -12.32 -18.99
C THR A 287 9.79 -10.94 -18.73
N LEU A 288 10.61 -9.90 -18.80
CA LEU A 288 10.25 -8.50 -18.57
C LEU A 288 9.11 -7.97 -19.47
N SER A 289 8.81 -8.59 -20.62
CA SER A 289 7.75 -8.12 -21.52
C SER A 289 6.34 -8.31 -20.95
N LEU A 290 6.17 -9.26 -20.03
CA LEU A 290 4.90 -9.54 -19.36
C LEU A 290 4.63 -8.60 -18.18
N GLU A 291 5.66 -7.88 -17.72
CA GLU A 291 5.54 -6.95 -16.60
C GLU A 291 5.01 -5.56 -17.04
N PRO A 292 4.37 -4.80 -16.13
CA PRO A 292 3.93 -5.23 -14.80
C PRO A 292 2.74 -6.19 -14.88
N LEU A 293 2.78 -7.30 -14.14
CA LEU A 293 1.68 -8.25 -14.05
C LEU A 293 0.87 -8.02 -12.77
N MET A 294 -0.41 -7.70 -12.91
CA MET A 294 -1.35 -7.64 -11.80
C MET A 294 -1.81 -9.05 -11.45
N GLN A 295 -1.80 -9.39 -10.17
CA GLN A 295 -2.33 -10.66 -9.67
C GLN A 295 -3.30 -10.43 -8.51
N VAL A 296 -4.44 -11.11 -8.58
CA VAL A 296 -5.39 -11.24 -7.48
C VAL A 296 -5.09 -12.56 -6.80
N ILE A 297 -4.68 -12.51 -5.53
CA ILE A 297 -4.31 -13.69 -4.75
C ILE A 297 -5.36 -13.93 -3.67
N ALA A 298 -5.85 -15.17 -3.56
CA ALA A 298 -6.74 -15.56 -2.49
C ALA A 298 -5.95 -15.62 -1.17
N ILE A 299 -6.35 -14.85 -0.16
CA ILE A 299 -5.75 -14.88 1.19
C ILE A 299 -6.60 -15.69 2.18
N ARG A 300 -7.75 -16.20 1.71
CA ARG A 300 -8.63 -17.16 2.38
C ARG A 300 -9.13 -18.18 1.35
N ASP A 301 -9.63 -19.31 1.82
CA ASP A 301 -10.39 -20.21 0.96
C ASP A 301 -11.69 -19.49 0.52
N ILE A 302 -12.02 -19.59 -0.76
CA ILE A 302 -13.22 -18.99 -1.37
C ILE A 302 -14.09 -20.15 -1.86
N ALA A 303 -15.33 -20.21 -1.37
CA ALA A 303 -16.25 -21.29 -1.72
C ALA A 303 -16.88 -21.10 -3.12
N PRO A 304 -17.36 -22.17 -3.78
CA PRO A 304 -18.20 -22.04 -4.96
C PRO A 304 -19.41 -21.14 -4.67
N GLY A 305 -19.68 -20.18 -5.56
CA GLY A 305 -20.73 -19.18 -5.42
C GLY A 305 -20.37 -17.99 -4.54
N GLU A 306 -19.22 -17.97 -3.87
CA GLU A 306 -18.77 -16.85 -3.05
C GLU A 306 -18.21 -15.71 -3.91
N GLU A 307 -18.49 -14.46 -3.49
CA GLU A 307 -17.95 -13.26 -4.11
C GLU A 307 -16.48 -13.06 -3.72
N VAL A 308 -15.65 -12.67 -4.70
CA VAL A 308 -14.26 -12.27 -4.46
C VAL A 308 -14.25 -10.82 -4.02
N PHE A 309 -13.60 -10.55 -2.88
CA PHE A 309 -13.46 -9.20 -2.32
C PHE A 309 -12.02 -8.78 -2.14
N THR A 310 -11.76 -7.50 -2.40
CA THR A 310 -10.49 -6.83 -2.06
C THR A 310 -10.72 -5.64 -1.12
N ALA A 311 -9.64 -5.07 -0.59
CA ALA A 311 -9.70 -3.85 0.20
C ALA A 311 -9.40 -2.62 -0.66
N TYR A 312 -10.31 -1.66 -0.71
CA TYR A 312 -10.14 -0.40 -1.45
C TYR A 312 -9.42 0.68 -0.63
N ILE A 313 -9.39 0.48 0.68
CA ILE A 313 -8.91 1.40 1.70
C ILE A 313 -8.02 0.65 2.68
N ASP A 314 -7.33 1.40 3.53
CA ASP A 314 -6.51 0.84 4.61
C ASP A 314 -7.40 0.21 5.68
N THR A 315 -7.43 -1.12 5.73
CA THR A 315 -8.23 -1.90 6.68
C THR A 315 -7.63 -1.93 8.08
N THR A 316 -6.49 -1.27 8.33
CA THR A 316 -5.93 -1.07 9.67
C THR A 316 -6.57 0.12 10.40
N LEU A 317 -7.30 0.97 9.68
CA LEU A 317 -8.00 2.12 10.25
C LEU A 317 -9.27 1.71 11.02
N PRO A 318 -9.68 2.47 12.06
CA PRO A 318 -10.97 2.34 12.73
C PRO A 318 -12.19 2.31 11.81
N ARG A 319 -13.28 1.66 12.25
CA ARG A 319 -14.52 1.54 11.49
C ARG A 319 -15.02 2.87 10.94
N ILE A 320 -15.10 3.91 11.77
CA ILE A 320 -15.61 5.23 11.35
C ILE A 320 -14.76 5.79 10.21
N GLN A 321 -13.43 5.72 10.34
CA GLN A 321 -12.49 6.20 9.32
C GLN A 321 -12.57 5.37 8.03
N ARG A 322 -12.75 4.05 8.13
CA ARG A 322 -12.98 3.17 6.95
C ARG A 322 -14.26 3.57 6.22
N GLN A 323 -15.37 3.77 6.94
CA GLN A 323 -16.66 4.17 6.34
C GLN A 323 -16.56 5.54 5.68
N GLN A 324 -15.97 6.53 6.36
CA GLN A 324 -15.76 7.87 5.79
C GLN A 324 -14.90 7.82 4.52
N ALA A 325 -13.82 7.03 4.52
CA ALA A 325 -12.96 6.88 3.35
C ALA A 325 -13.71 6.24 2.16
N LEU A 326 -14.56 5.25 2.43
CA LEU A 326 -15.36 4.59 1.39
C LEU A 326 -16.47 5.49 0.85
N GLU A 327 -17.16 6.21 1.72
CA GLU A 327 -18.22 7.14 1.34
C GLU A 327 -17.65 8.29 0.50
N ALA A 328 -16.52 8.88 0.91
CA ALA A 328 -15.89 9.98 0.17
C ALA A 328 -15.29 9.56 -1.18
N ALA A 329 -14.68 8.38 -1.28
CA ALA A 329 -13.96 7.95 -2.49
C ALA A 329 -14.83 7.12 -3.45
N TYR A 330 -15.77 6.33 -2.93
CA TYR A 330 -16.52 5.32 -3.68
C TYR A 330 -18.03 5.41 -3.49
N ASN A 331 -18.53 6.39 -2.72
CA ASN A 331 -19.96 6.69 -2.59
C ASN A 331 -20.83 5.50 -2.13
N PHE A 332 -20.34 4.71 -1.17
CA PHE A 332 -21.14 3.65 -0.54
C PHE A 332 -20.73 3.43 0.93
N LYS A 333 -21.63 2.80 1.70
CA LYS A 333 -21.37 2.33 3.07
C LYS A 333 -21.13 0.83 3.09
N CYS A 334 -20.02 0.40 3.68
CA CYS A 334 -19.66 -1.00 3.73
C CYS A 334 -20.49 -1.76 4.77
N GLN A 335 -20.99 -2.94 4.41
CA GLN A 335 -21.83 -3.80 5.24
C GLN A 335 -21.18 -5.17 5.53
N CYS A 336 -19.85 -5.30 5.36
CA CYS A 336 -19.14 -6.55 5.65
C CYS A 336 -19.20 -6.92 7.15
N SER A 337 -18.74 -8.12 7.52
CA SER A 337 -18.71 -8.62 8.91
C SER A 337 -18.08 -7.64 9.93
N LEU A 338 -17.03 -6.92 9.55
CA LEU A 338 -16.36 -5.92 10.40
C LEU A 338 -17.13 -4.59 10.50
N CYS A 339 -18.13 -4.39 9.65
CA CYS A 339 -18.93 -3.17 9.54
C CYS A 339 -20.43 -3.38 9.82
N ALA A 340 -20.94 -4.60 9.85
CA ALA A 340 -22.36 -4.86 10.11
C ALA A 340 -22.70 -4.85 11.61
N GLY A 341 -21.80 -5.32 12.47
CA GLY A 341 -22.04 -5.36 13.92
C GLY A 341 -21.79 -4.00 14.59
N GLY A 342 -22.53 -3.67 15.66
CA GLY A 342 -22.10 -2.64 16.61
C GLY A 342 -20.90 -3.19 17.40
N TRP A 343 -19.69 -3.06 16.85
CA TRP A 343 -18.48 -3.47 17.56
C TRP A 343 -18.29 -2.48 18.71
N ASN A 344 -18.70 -2.84 19.93
CA ASN A 344 -18.34 -2.07 21.11
C ASN A 344 -16.82 -2.09 21.39
N ASN A 345 -16.04 -2.88 20.63
CA ASN A 345 -14.60 -3.08 20.82
C ASN A 345 -13.89 -3.44 19.49
N ASP A 346 -13.77 -2.51 18.53
CA ASP A 346 -12.91 -2.73 17.35
C ASP A 346 -11.47 -2.96 17.86
N PRO A 347 -10.79 -4.08 17.51
CA PRO A 347 -9.42 -4.34 17.95
C PRO A 347 -8.44 -3.23 17.53
N ARG A 348 -8.79 -2.40 16.55
CA ARG A 348 -8.00 -1.24 16.10
C ARG A 348 -8.07 -0.06 17.07
N GLU A 349 -9.08 -0.04 17.94
CA GLU A 349 -9.37 1.01 18.93
C GLU A 349 -9.45 0.43 20.34
N ALA A 350 -8.72 -0.65 20.60
CA ALA A 350 -8.71 -1.32 21.88
C ALA A 350 -7.30 -1.77 22.28
N LEU A 351 -7.11 -1.99 23.58
CA LEU A 351 -5.92 -2.57 24.16
C LEU A 351 -6.09 -4.08 24.31
N GLN A 352 -4.99 -4.83 24.28
CA GLN A 352 -5.04 -6.22 24.72
C GLN A 352 -5.19 -6.28 26.24
N CYS A 353 -5.88 -7.32 26.72
CA CYS A 353 -6.01 -7.53 28.16
C CYS A 353 -4.62 -7.66 28.82
N PRO A 354 -4.34 -6.93 29.92
CA PRO A 354 -3.07 -7.04 30.64
C PRO A 354 -2.83 -8.43 31.24
N LYS A 355 -3.90 -9.21 31.48
CA LYS A 355 -3.82 -10.62 31.91
C LYS A 355 -3.72 -11.63 30.76
N LEU A 356 -3.64 -11.16 29.51
CA LEU A 356 -3.55 -12.01 28.31
C LEU A 356 -4.65 -13.07 28.19
N CYS A 357 -5.86 -12.79 28.71
CA CYS A 357 -6.99 -13.73 28.65
C CYS A 357 -7.63 -13.86 27.25
N GLY A 358 -7.08 -13.18 26.24
CA GLY A 358 -7.64 -13.05 24.89
C GLY A 358 -8.78 -12.03 24.77
N GLY A 359 -9.10 -11.28 25.84
CA GLY A 359 -10.06 -10.18 25.79
C GLY A 359 -9.42 -8.84 25.41
N LEU A 360 -10.26 -7.87 25.05
CA LEU A 360 -9.86 -6.49 24.76
C LEU A 360 -10.29 -5.55 25.88
N CYS A 361 -9.61 -4.41 26.03
CA CYS A 361 -10.02 -3.31 26.88
C CYS A 361 -10.29 -2.08 26.00
N PRO A 362 -11.42 -1.36 26.15
CA PRO A 362 -11.62 -0.07 25.49
C PRO A 362 -10.46 0.90 25.78
N LEU A 363 -10.23 1.86 24.88
CA LEU A 363 -9.25 2.90 25.17
C LEU A 363 -9.76 3.83 26.28
N PRO A 364 -8.90 4.22 27.24
CA PRO A 364 -9.27 5.25 28.21
C PRO A 364 -9.50 6.58 27.49
N THR A 365 -10.36 7.44 28.06
CA THR A 365 -10.53 8.83 27.67
C THR A 365 -10.22 9.74 28.86
N GLU A 366 -10.09 11.05 28.63
CA GLU A 366 -9.97 12.02 29.73
C GLU A 366 -11.22 12.02 30.63
N GLU A 367 -12.39 11.70 30.05
CA GLU A 367 -13.68 11.63 30.76
C GLU A 367 -13.90 10.29 31.49
N ASP A 368 -13.38 9.18 30.93
CA ASP A 368 -13.45 7.83 31.51
C ASP A 368 -12.06 7.16 31.49
N PRO A 369 -11.22 7.41 32.51
CA PRO A 369 -9.90 6.81 32.59
C PRO A 369 -9.96 5.33 33.01
N LEU A 370 -11.06 4.83 33.58
CA LEU A 370 -11.15 3.50 34.19
C LEU A 370 -11.56 2.42 33.19
N THR A 371 -10.64 2.02 32.31
CA THR A 371 -10.90 0.92 31.37
C THR A 371 -10.66 -0.47 31.98
N ARG A 372 -11.53 -1.42 31.60
CA ARG A 372 -11.50 -2.82 32.04
C ARG A 372 -11.61 -3.76 30.85
N CYS A 373 -10.96 -4.92 30.99
CA CYS A 373 -11.10 -5.98 30.00
C CYS A 373 -12.56 -6.44 29.91
N ILE A 374 -13.11 -6.48 28.70
CA ILE A 374 -14.50 -6.88 28.47
C ILE A 374 -14.76 -8.33 28.88
N LYS A 375 -13.73 -9.18 28.81
CA LYS A 375 -13.78 -10.63 29.11
C LYS A 375 -13.57 -10.92 30.59
N CYS A 376 -12.39 -10.59 31.14
CA CYS A 376 -12.02 -10.97 32.51
C CYS A 376 -12.13 -9.83 33.53
N LYS A 377 -12.63 -8.65 33.12
CA LYS A 377 -12.81 -7.46 33.96
C LYS A 377 -11.55 -6.92 34.64
N ALA A 378 -10.36 -7.36 34.20
CA ALA A 378 -9.09 -6.85 34.69
C ALA A 378 -8.96 -5.35 34.38
N VAL A 379 -8.55 -4.58 35.38
CA VAL A 379 -8.34 -3.13 35.27
C VAL A 379 -7.03 -2.86 34.54
N VAL A 380 -7.02 -1.85 33.68
CA VAL A 380 -5.77 -1.28 33.15
C VAL A 380 -5.25 -0.28 34.16
N SER A 381 -4.11 -0.56 34.77
CA SER A 381 -3.56 0.22 35.89
C SER A 381 -2.89 1.54 35.49
N SER A 382 -2.53 1.70 34.21
CA SER A 382 -1.64 2.77 33.74
C SER A 382 -2.27 3.57 32.60
N THR A 383 -3.48 4.06 32.81
CA THR A 383 -4.31 4.70 31.77
C THR A 383 -3.71 6.02 31.28
N ASP A 384 -3.05 6.80 32.13
CA ASP A 384 -2.32 8.00 31.73
C ASP A 384 -1.17 7.69 30.78
N SER A 385 -0.44 6.60 31.03
CA SER A 385 0.63 6.15 30.12
C SER A 385 0.08 5.69 28.78
N VAL A 386 -1.13 5.13 28.75
CA VAL A 386 -1.83 4.78 27.49
C VAL A 386 -2.21 6.04 26.72
N LEU A 387 -2.80 7.04 27.39
CA LEU A 387 -3.18 8.32 26.78
C LEU A 387 -1.96 9.06 26.23
N ASP A 388 -0.84 9.07 26.96
CA ASP A 388 0.40 9.66 26.48
C ASP A 388 0.97 8.92 25.27
N ALA A 389 0.97 7.58 25.30
CA ALA A 389 1.38 6.76 24.16
C ALA A 389 0.49 6.97 22.92
N LEU A 390 -0.81 7.15 23.12
CA LEU A 390 -1.77 7.53 22.06
C LEU A 390 -1.41 8.87 21.42
N ARG A 391 -1.20 9.89 22.24
CA ARG A 391 -0.85 11.24 21.79
C ARG A 391 0.48 11.23 21.03
N VAL A 392 1.53 10.66 21.62
CA VAL A 392 2.87 10.57 20.99
C VAL A 392 2.82 9.75 19.70
N GLY A 393 2.08 8.63 19.70
CA GLY A 393 1.91 7.79 18.52
C GLY A 393 1.18 8.50 17.37
N GLN A 394 0.18 9.32 17.68
CA GLN A 394 -0.53 10.15 16.70
C GLN A 394 0.36 11.29 16.17
N GLU A 395 1.08 12.01 17.03
CA GLU A 395 2.03 13.04 16.59
C GLU A 395 3.13 12.46 15.68
N ALA A 396 3.62 11.26 16.00
CA ALA A 396 4.58 10.55 15.16
C ALA A 396 3.97 10.17 13.80
N LEU A 397 2.72 9.71 13.77
CA LEU A 397 1.99 9.42 12.54
C LEU A 397 1.84 10.66 11.66
N ASP A 398 1.46 11.78 12.27
CA ASP A 398 1.23 13.04 11.56
C ASP A 398 2.54 13.58 10.97
N LYS A 399 3.63 13.53 11.74
CA LYS A 399 4.98 13.87 11.26
C LYS A 399 5.44 12.96 10.13
N ALA A 400 5.26 11.65 10.26
CA ALA A 400 5.62 10.69 9.21
C ALA A 400 4.81 10.94 7.92
N THR A 401 3.52 11.23 8.04
CA THR A 401 2.62 11.54 6.92
C THR A 401 3.01 12.86 6.24
N ALA A 402 3.38 13.88 7.02
CA ALA A 402 3.87 15.15 6.50
C ALA A 402 5.20 15.00 5.74
N LEU A 403 6.15 14.22 6.29
CA LEU A 403 7.44 13.94 5.64
C LEU A 403 7.26 13.18 4.31
N GLN A 404 6.35 12.21 4.27
CA GLN A 404 6.01 11.49 3.05
C GLN A 404 5.46 12.42 1.95
N SER A 405 4.85 13.55 2.35
CA SER A 405 4.28 14.55 1.45
C SER A 405 5.28 15.62 1.00
N GLN A 406 6.41 15.78 1.70
CA GLN A 406 7.36 16.90 1.49
C GLN A 406 8.67 16.52 0.78
N VAL A 407 9.07 15.25 0.71
CA VAL A 407 10.42 14.88 0.22
C VAL A 407 10.38 14.17 -1.15
N PRO A 408 10.96 14.75 -2.22
CA PRO A 408 10.90 14.20 -3.59
C PRO A 408 11.84 13.02 -3.87
N SER A 409 12.83 12.74 -3.03
CA SER A 409 13.89 11.76 -3.31
C SER A 409 14.20 10.87 -2.10
N TYR A 410 13.59 9.69 -2.02
CA TYR A 410 13.99 8.64 -1.07
C TYR A 410 14.54 7.38 -1.72
N SER A 411 14.83 7.41 -3.02
CA SER A 411 15.50 6.29 -3.69
C SER A 411 17.03 6.26 -3.53
N GLN A 412 17.71 7.29 -3.01
CA GLN A 412 19.19 7.36 -3.09
C GLN A 412 19.99 8.02 -1.92
N ILE A 413 19.45 8.21 -0.71
CA ILE A 413 20.26 8.73 0.43
C ILE A 413 20.12 7.82 1.66
N PRO A 414 21.22 7.43 2.35
CA PRO A 414 21.15 6.59 3.54
C PRO A 414 20.29 7.28 4.61
N PRO A 415 19.35 6.55 5.25
CA PRO A 415 18.46 7.15 6.23
C PRO A 415 19.26 7.65 7.44
N LYS A 416 19.30 8.96 7.63
CA LYS A 416 19.66 9.53 8.93
C LYS A 416 18.56 9.16 9.94
N PRO A 417 18.93 8.77 11.17
CA PRO A 417 17.97 8.30 12.15
C PRO A 417 16.94 9.38 12.44
N CYS A 418 15.67 9.06 12.22
CA CYS A 418 14.59 9.76 12.90
C CYS A 418 14.79 9.43 14.39
N ASN A 419 15.18 10.41 15.21
CA ASN A 419 15.38 10.24 16.64
C ASN A 419 14.05 9.84 17.29
N SER A 420 13.78 8.52 17.33
CA SER A 420 12.75 7.87 18.15
C SER A 420 13.13 7.84 19.64
N GLN A 421 14.19 8.57 20.04
CA GLN A 421 14.74 8.66 21.39
C GLN A 421 13.73 9.10 22.47
N ARG A 422 12.50 9.47 22.13
CA ARG A 422 11.47 9.88 23.10
C ARG A 422 10.27 8.94 23.26
N THR A 423 10.32 7.73 22.69
CA THR A 423 9.32 6.68 22.99
C THR A 423 9.79 5.69 24.05
N SER A 424 11.04 5.77 24.49
CA SER A 424 11.58 4.89 25.53
C SER A 424 12.08 5.71 26.71
N SER A 425 11.16 6.20 27.54
CA SER A 425 11.49 6.34 28.95
C SER A 425 11.72 4.93 29.53
N PRO A 426 12.56 4.76 30.56
CA PRO A 426 12.80 3.46 31.21
C PRO A 426 11.53 2.85 31.86
N SER A 427 10.40 3.56 31.79
CA SER A 427 9.06 3.14 32.18
C SER A 427 8.13 3.01 30.96
N SER A 428 8.57 2.32 29.91
CA SER A 428 7.70 1.95 28.79
C SER A 428 6.76 0.81 29.22
N PRO A 429 5.43 0.95 29.14
CA PRO A 429 4.53 -0.12 29.54
C PRO A 429 4.58 -1.27 28.49
N PRO A 430 4.26 -2.53 28.89
CA PRO A 430 4.42 -3.71 28.03
C PRO A 430 3.60 -3.58 26.74
N ALA A 431 4.06 -4.19 25.63
CA ALA A 431 3.44 -4.11 24.29
C ALA A 431 1.92 -4.38 24.24
N ASN A 432 1.38 -5.07 25.24
CA ASN A 432 -0.04 -5.38 25.42
C ASN A 432 -0.89 -4.16 25.83
N SER A 433 -0.25 -3.06 26.22
CA SER A 433 -0.87 -1.82 26.71
C SER A 433 -0.91 -0.70 25.68
N ILE A 434 -0.52 -0.97 24.44
CA ILE A 434 -0.49 0.01 23.34
C ILE A 434 -1.48 -0.44 22.25
N PRO A 435 -2.41 0.42 21.80
CA PRO A 435 -3.38 0.03 20.78
C PRO A 435 -2.70 -0.22 19.43
N PRO A 436 -3.23 -1.12 18.59
CA PRO A 436 -2.69 -1.38 17.26
C PRO A 436 -2.53 -0.09 16.44
N ARG A 437 -3.46 0.87 16.53
CA ARG A 437 -3.41 2.18 15.83
C ARG A 437 -2.10 2.96 16.04
N THR A 438 -1.55 2.97 17.25
CA THR A 438 -0.27 3.61 17.57
C THR A 438 0.94 2.76 17.20
N LEU A 439 0.76 1.45 17.08
CA LEU A 439 1.78 0.51 16.63
C LEU A 439 1.89 0.50 15.09
N PHE A 440 0.89 0.97 14.35
CA PHE A 440 0.93 1.10 12.89
C PHE A 440 1.66 2.36 12.39
N SER A 441 1.78 3.42 13.21
CA SER A 441 2.38 4.68 12.74
C SER A 441 3.86 4.60 12.31
N PRO A 442 4.71 3.74 12.91
CA PRO A 442 6.07 3.52 12.40
C PRO A 442 6.10 2.61 11.16
N SER A 443 5.10 1.75 10.95
CA SER A 443 5.10 0.74 9.87
C SER A 443 5.00 1.35 8.47
N ARG A 444 4.32 2.50 8.32
CA ARG A 444 4.25 3.26 7.06
C ARG A 444 5.59 3.89 6.66
N ALA A 445 6.52 4.06 7.59
CA ALA A 445 7.84 4.65 7.35
C ALA A 445 9.00 3.63 7.42
N CYS A 446 8.82 2.51 8.12
CA CYS A 446 9.90 1.54 8.37
C CYS A 446 9.97 0.39 7.35
N THR A 447 8.95 0.19 6.51
CA THR A 447 9.04 -0.81 5.42
C THR A 447 9.81 -0.25 4.22
N LYS A 448 11.14 -0.35 4.31
CA LYS A 448 12.20 -0.19 3.30
C LYS A 448 12.83 1.22 3.13
N PRO A 449 14.16 1.39 3.28
CA PRO A 449 15.21 0.44 3.73
C PRO A 449 16.18 0.99 4.80
N CYS A 450 16.40 0.23 5.88
CA CYS A 450 17.71 0.21 6.56
C CYS A 450 18.63 -0.75 5.80
N TYR A 451 19.14 -0.32 4.65
CA TYR A 451 20.29 -0.95 4.00
C TYR A 451 21.33 0.13 3.71
N SER A 452 22.58 -0.18 4.02
CA SER A 452 23.76 0.68 4.06
C SER A 452 23.92 1.50 5.35
N ALA A 453 24.68 0.94 6.27
CA ALA A 453 25.41 1.70 7.27
C ALA A 453 26.87 1.26 7.25
N THR A 454 27.68 1.84 6.36
CA THR A 454 28.99 2.31 6.82
C THR A 454 28.74 3.51 7.72
N LEU A 455 28.40 3.26 8.98
CA LEU A 455 28.32 4.30 10.01
C LEU A 455 29.74 4.58 10.55
N PRO A 456 30.12 5.84 10.76
CA PRO A 456 31.42 6.20 11.35
C PRO A 456 31.62 5.53 12.71
N ALA A 457 32.83 5.04 12.95
CA ALA A 457 33.21 4.11 14.02
C ALA A 457 33.10 4.62 15.49
N HIS A 458 32.33 5.67 15.80
CA HIS A 458 32.50 6.39 17.08
C HIS A 458 31.23 6.72 17.90
N THR A 459 30.08 6.07 17.68
CA THR A 459 28.94 6.18 18.62
C THR A 459 28.23 4.84 18.81
N HIS A 460 27.92 4.48 20.07
CA HIS A 460 27.38 3.17 20.48
C HIS A 460 26.19 2.67 19.61
N PRO A 461 26.40 1.68 18.70
CA PRO A 461 25.40 1.34 17.66
C PRO A 461 24.33 0.31 18.07
N LYS A 462 24.40 -0.29 19.26
CA LYS A 462 23.49 -1.38 19.68
C LYS A 462 22.10 -0.88 20.11
N MET A 463 22.06 0.19 20.90
CA MET A 463 20.82 0.73 21.47
C MET A 463 19.81 1.19 20.39
N PRO A 464 20.23 1.82 19.27
CA PRO A 464 19.32 2.17 18.17
C PRO A 464 18.70 0.94 17.47
N LEU A 465 19.48 -0.10 17.19
CA LEU A 465 19.00 -1.29 16.48
C LEU A 465 17.99 -2.09 17.31
N ASP A 466 18.27 -2.27 18.59
CA ASP A 466 17.37 -2.99 19.50
C ASP A 466 16.03 -2.25 19.69
N ASN A 467 16.06 -0.91 19.69
CA ASN A 467 14.84 -0.10 19.70
C ASN A 467 14.02 -0.29 18.42
N VAL A 468 14.66 -0.36 17.25
CA VAL A 468 13.99 -0.61 15.96
C VAL A 468 13.36 -2.01 15.93
N ILE A 469 14.03 -3.02 16.48
CA ILE A 469 13.48 -4.38 16.59
C ILE A 469 12.29 -4.44 17.53
N ARG A 470 12.39 -3.79 18.71
CA ARG A 470 11.27 -3.68 19.66
C ARG A 470 10.06 -3.01 19.01
N ALA A 471 10.27 -1.88 18.33
CA ALA A 471 9.21 -1.19 17.61
C ALA A 471 8.58 -2.06 16.52
N SER A 472 9.40 -2.70 15.68
CA SER A 472 8.95 -3.56 14.58
C SER A 472 8.18 -4.79 15.09
N SER A 473 8.64 -5.40 16.19
CA SER A 473 7.95 -6.52 16.84
C SER A 473 6.59 -6.10 17.41
N ALA A 474 6.50 -4.91 18.00
CA ALA A 474 5.24 -4.38 18.51
C ALA A 474 4.27 -4.06 17.36
N SER A 475 4.74 -3.41 16.28
CA SER A 475 3.97 -3.20 15.05
C SER A 475 3.42 -4.49 14.46
N LEU A 476 4.26 -5.52 14.34
CA LEU A 476 3.84 -6.82 13.82
C LEU A 476 2.78 -7.48 14.71
N THR A 477 2.88 -7.34 16.03
CA THR A 477 1.88 -7.86 16.97
C THR A 477 0.52 -7.20 16.74
N GLY A 478 0.49 -5.87 16.57
CA GLY A 478 -0.73 -5.12 16.24
C GLY A 478 -1.33 -5.52 14.89
N ILE A 479 -0.50 -5.61 13.84
CA ILE A 479 -0.92 -6.08 12.51
C ILE A 479 -1.50 -7.49 12.56
N SER A 480 -0.86 -8.40 13.30
CA SER A 480 -1.27 -9.80 13.38
C SER A 480 -2.60 -10.01 14.12
N ALA A 481 -3.02 -9.03 14.93
CA ALA A 481 -4.32 -9.04 15.60
C ALA A 481 -5.49 -8.70 14.65
N ILE A 482 -5.22 -8.06 13.50
CA ILE A 482 -6.26 -7.58 12.58
C ILE A 482 -6.16 -8.18 11.17
N LEU A 483 -4.97 -8.58 10.73
CA LEU A 483 -4.73 -9.17 9.41
C LEU A 483 -4.51 -10.67 9.53
N CYS A 484 -5.19 -11.44 8.67
CA CYS A 484 -5.05 -12.89 8.65
C CYS A 484 -3.62 -13.31 8.23
N PRO A 485 -3.14 -14.49 8.68
CA PRO A 485 -1.92 -15.08 8.15
C PRO A 485 -1.95 -15.17 6.63
N GLY A 486 -0.86 -14.79 5.98
CA GLY A 486 -0.78 -14.74 4.51
C GLY A 486 -1.27 -13.43 3.89
N HIS A 487 -1.69 -12.44 4.68
CA HIS A 487 -1.91 -11.09 4.18
C HIS A 487 -0.56 -10.43 3.80
N PRO A 488 -0.42 -9.80 2.61
CA PRO A 488 0.85 -9.22 2.13
C PRO A 488 1.55 -8.27 3.11
N ILE A 489 0.82 -7.34 3.72
CA ILE A 489 1.37 -6.40 4.73
C ILE A 489 1.99 -7.14 5.92
N ARG A 490 1.32 -8.19 6.42
CA ARG A 490 1.79 -8.98 7.55
C ARG A 490 3.01 -9.83 7.18
N ALA A 491 2.97 -10.48 6.01
CA ALA A 491 4.07 -11.26 5.48
C ALA A 491 5.34 -10.41 5.28
N LEU A 492 5.19 -9.19 4.78
CA LEU A 492 6.30 -8.24 4.63
C LEU A 492 6.81 -7.73 5.99
N ALA A 493 5.91 -7.43 6.94
CA ALA A 493 6.33 -7.03 8.29
C ALA A 493 7.16 -8.12 9.00
N LEU A 494 6.78 -9.39 8.82
CA LEU A 494 7.57 -10.55 9.27
C LEU A 494 8.94 -10.59 8.59
N ALA A 495 8.98 -10.42 7.26
CA ALA A 495 10.22 -10.45 6.50
C ALA A 495 11.19 -9.34 6.95
N GLU A 496 10.69 -8.11 7.12
CA GLU A 496 11.51 -6.98 7.57
C GLU A 496 11.99 -7.15 9.03
N LEU A 497 11.15 -7.67 9.94
CA LEU A 497 11.60 -8.00 11.30
C LEU A 497 12.71 -9.06 11.30
N GLY A 498 12.56 -10.11 10.47
CA GLY A 498 13.56 -11.15 10.31
C GLY A 498 14.89 -10.60 9.80
N LYS A 499 14.85 -9.67 8.81
CA LYS A 499 16.03 -8.96 8.31
C LYS A 499 16.71 -8.14 9.40
N LEU A 500 15.95 -7.39 10.20
CA LEU A 500 16.49 -6.58 11.30
C LEU A 500 17.16 -7.43 12.39
N LEU A 501 16.57 -8.58 12.71
CA LEU A 501 17.14 -9.52 13.68
C LEU A 501 18.46 -10.13 13.18
N ALA A 502 18.60 -10.31 11.86
CA ALA A 502 19.80 -10.86 11.22
C ALA A 502 20.94 -9.84 11.01
N VAL A 503 20.76 -8.56 11.38
CA VAL A 503 21.83 -7.55 11.30
C VAL A 503 22.91 -7.83 12.34
N ASP A 504 24.17 -7.80 11.92
CA ASP A 504 25.34 -8.02 12.76
C ASP A 504 25.39 -7.08 13.98
N GLU A 505 25.74 -7.63 15.14
CA GLU A 505 25.96 -6.86 16.36
C GLU A 505 27.40 -6.30 16.39
N PRO A 506 27.62 -5.01 16.69
CA PRO A 506 28.96 -4.42 16.79
C PRO A 506 29.92 -5.05 17.83
N ALA A 507 29.41 -5.98 18.66
CA ALA A 507 30.12 -6.97 19.48
C ALA A 507 29.04 -7.68 20.35
N PRO A 508 29.08 -8.99 20.64
CA PRO A 508 28.21 -9.56 21.67
C PRO A 508 28.63 -9.01 23.05
N ALA A 509 27.67 -8.69 23.93
CA ALA A 509 28.01 -8.36 25.32
C ALA A 509 28.58 -9.61 26.02
N PRO A 510 29.60 -9.51 26.88
CA PRO A 510 30.05 -10.66 27.66
C PRO A 510 28.88 -11.16 28.52
N PRO A 511 28.71 -12.49 28.68
CA PRO A 511 27.64 -13.04 29.50
C PRO A 511 27.86 -12.64 30.96
N SER A 512 27.21 -11.57 31.40
CA SER A 512 27.12 -11.23 32.82
C SER A 512 26.20 -12.26 33.49
N ALA A 513 26.74 -13.00 34.45
CA ALA A 513 26.06 -14.09 35.16
C ALA A 513 24.91 -13.63 36.08
N THR A 514 24.56 -12.34 36.13
CA THR A 514 23.63 -11.79 37.13
C THR A 514 22.39 -11.08 36.58
N MET A 515 22.12 -11.13 35.27
CA MET A 515 20.86 -10.60 34.70
C MET A 515 20.15 -11.65 33.84
N ALA A 516 19.63 -12.69 34.49
CA ALA A 516 18.70 -13.66 33.91
C ALA A 516 17.28 -13.08 33.71
N ASN A 517 17.16 -11.78 33.43
CA ASN A 517 15.95 -11.18 32.88
C ASN A 517 16.13 -11.08 31.36
N ALA A 518 15.34 -11.86 30.63
CA ALA A 518 15.38 -11.99 29.18
C ALA A 518 15.29 -10.62 28.48
N THR A 519 16.44 -10.09 28.06
CA THR A 519 16.50 -8.85 27.29
C THR A 519 16.05 -9.15 25.87
N PHE A 520 15.09 -8.37 25.34
CA PHE A 520 14.63 -8.49 23.96
C PHE A 520 15.05 -7.27 23.13
N PRO A 521 15.65 -7.44 21.94
CA PRO A 521 15.99 -8.73 21.33
C PRO A 521 17.12 -9.45 22.10
N PRO A 522 17.18 -10.79 22.01
CA PRO A 522 18.35 -11.52 22.49
C PRO A 522 19.60 -11.14 21.66
N SER A 523 20.79 -11.51 22.12
CA SER A 523 22.06 -11.24 21.44
C SER A 523 22.77 -12.50 20.95
N GLY A 524 23.71 -12.37 20.00
CA GLY A 524 24.48 -13.48 19.44
C GLY A 524 23.63 -14.58 18.77
N ALA A 525 24.03 -15.85 18.89
CA ALA A 525 23.36 -16.98 18.24
C ALA A 525 21.84 -17.10 18.53
N PRO A 526 21.33 -16.84 19.76
CA PRO A 526 19.90 -16.78 20.02
C PRO A 526 19.13 -15.75 19.17
N ARG A 527 19.73 -14.60 18.85
CA ARG A 527 19.14 -13.58 17.97
C ARG A 527 19.05 -14.06 16.54
N LEU A 528 20.12 -14.67 16.05
CA LEU A 528 20.17 -15.23 14.71
C LEU A 528 19.19 -16.41 14.54
N GLN A 529 19.02 -17.22 15.58
CA GLN A 529 17.99 -18.26 15.63
C GLN A 529 16.58 -17.66 15.58
N LEU A 530 16.31 -16.58 16.34
CA LEU A 530 15.05 -15.84 16.25
C LEU A 530 14.83 -15.21 14.87
N ALA A 531 15.89 -14.73 14.21
CA ALA A 531 15.84 -14.23 12.84
C ALA A 531 15.41 -15.32 11.86
N ARG A 532 16.05 -16.50 11.93
CA ARG A 532 15.69 -17.68 11.13
C ARG A 532 14.22 -18.04 11.29
N ASP A 533 13.77 -18.24 12.53
CA ASP A 533 12.38 -18.65 12.82
C ASP A 533 11.36 -17.60 12.39
N THR A 534 11.73 -16.32 12.41
CA THR A 534 10.91 -15.23 11.90
C THR A 534 10.85 -15.22 10.37
N LEU A 535 11.97 -15.45 9.69
CA LEU A 535 12.05 -15.51 8.22
C LEU A 535 11.38 -16.76 7.64
N VAL A 536 11.42 -17.90 8.33
CA VAL A 536 10.67 -19.11 7.93
C VAL A 536 9.17 -18.80 7.89
N ARG A 537 8.63 -18.23 8.98
CA ARG A 537 7.23 -17.78 9.04
C ARG A 537 6.92 -16.73 7.98
N ALA A 538 7.84 -15.79 7.75
CA ALA A 538 7.70 -14.79 6.69
C ALA A 538 7.56 -15.46 5.31
N HIS A 539 8.41 -16.45 5.01
CA HIS A 539 8.38 -17.14 3.72
C HIS A 539 7.07 -17.92 3.51
N GLU A 540 6.59 -18.62 4.54
CA GLU A 540 5.29 -19.31 4.50
C GLU A 540 4.14 -18.35 4.19
N GLU A 541 4.10 -17.20 4.87
CA GLU A 541 3.07 -16.19 4.61
C GLU A 541 3.24 -15.49 3.26
N LEU A 542 4.48 -15.28 2.77
CA LEU A 542 4.75 -14.70 1.46
C LEU A 542 4.25 -15.59 0.31
N ARG A 543 4.39 -16.91 0.45
CA ARG A 543 3.81 -17.88 -0.51
C ARG A 543 2.30 -17.76 -0.61
N ILE A 544 1.62 -17.44 0.49
CA ILE A 544 0.18 -17.18 0.45
C ILE A 544 -0.09 -15.79 -0.14
N ALA A 545 0.62 -14.77 0.31
CA ALA A 545 0.39 -13.37 -0.04
C ALA A 545 0.61 -13.02 -1.52
N PHE A 546 1.62 -13.64 -2.12
CA PHE A 546 2.09 -13.30 -3.48
C PHE A 546 1.93 -14.46 -4.47
N GLY A 547 1.34 -15.56 -4.03
CA GLY A 547 1.03 -16.73 -4.85
C GLY A 547 1.93 -17.92 -4.53
N GLU A 548 1.33 -19.11 -4.38
CA GLU A 548 2.09 -20.30 -4.04
C GLU A 548 2.94 -20.79 -5.22
N LYS A 549 2.38 -20.71 -6.44
CA LYS A 549 3.02 -21.17 -7.67
C LYS A 549 4.31 -20.43 -8.02
N ASN A 550 4.43 -19.16 -7.61
CA ASN A 550 5.65 -18.36 -7.80
C ASN A 550 6.48 -18.27 -6.51
N GLU A 551 6.11 -19.04 -5.50
CA GLU A 551 6.78 -19.14 -4.20
C GLU A 551 6.98 -17.80 -3.48
N GLY A 552 6.02 -16.89 -3.60
CA GLY A 552 6.07 -15.56 -3.00
C GLY A 552 6.77 -14.49 -3.86
N GLY A 553 7.06 -14.80 -5.13
CA GLY A 553 7.66 -13.88 -6.09
C GLY A 553 9.06 -13.39 -5.69
N GLU A 554 9.41 -12.17 -6.12
CA GLU A 554 10.70 -11.53 -5.84
C GLU A 554 11.04 -11.50 -4.34
N VAL A 555 10.10 -11.08 -3.49
CA VAL A 555 10.35 -10.97 -2.04
C VAL A 555 10.46 -12.35 -1.39
N GLY A 556 9.67 -13.33 -1.83
CA GLY A 556 9.79 -14.72 -1.38
C GLY A 556 11.18 -15.29 -1.66
N ARG A 557 11.73 -15.03 -2.85
CA ARG A 557 13.10 -15.40 -3.23
C ARG A 557 14.17 -14.70 -2.37
N GLU A 558 14.06 -13.39 -2.16
CA GLU A 558 14.98 -12.64 -1.27
C GLU A 558 15.05 -13.26 0.13
N VAL A 559 13.89 -13.59 0.71
CA VAL A 559 13.81 -14.18 2.05
C VAL A 559 14.45 -15.56 2.09
N ARG A 560 14.27 -16.39 1.06
CA ARG A 560 14.93 -17.70 0.99
C ARG A 560 16.44 -17.61 0.89
N GLU A 561 16.95 -16.72 0.05
CA GLU A 561 18.39 -16.51 -0.08
C GLU A 561 19.00 -16.07 1.27
N MET A 562 18.26 -15.24 2.03
CA MET A 562 18.66 -14.86 3.38
C MET A 562 18.62 -16.02 4.38
N LEU A 563 17.58 -16.86 4.32
CA LEU A 563 17.48 -18.06 5.17
C LEU A 563 18.69 -18.98 4.97
N VAL A 564 19.09 -19.23 3.72
CA VAL A 564 20.28 -20.04 3.41
C VAL A 564 21.55 -19.45 4.04
N ARG A 565 21.73 -18.12 3.97
CA ARG A 565 22.87 -17.44 4.62
C ARG A 565 22.87 -17.63 6.13
N ILE A 566 21.73 -17.42 6.78
CA ILE A 566 21.56 -17.55 8.23
C ILE A 566 21.79 -18.99 8.70
N GLU A 567 21.31 -19.99 7.95
CA GLU A 567 21.49 -21.41 8.28
C GLU A 567 22.95 -21.83 8.20
N ASN A 568 23.69 -21.32 7.21
CA ASN A 568 25.14 -21.52 7.11
C ASN A 568 25.87 -20.90 8.30
N GLU A 569 25.52 -19.68 8.68
CA GLU A 569 26.14 -18.99 9.82
C GLU A 569 25.84 -19.71 11.15
N LEU A 570 24.59 -20.11 11.41
CA LEU A 570 24.22 -20.90 12.59
C LEU A 570 24.98 -22.23 12.64
N SER A 571 25.24 -22.85 11.48
CA SER A 571 26.03 -24.08 11.40
C SER A 571 27.50 -23.85 11.76
N ALA A 572 28.08 -22.73 11.30
CA ALA A 572 29.43 -22.31 11.68
C ALA A 572 29.54 -22.05 13.19
N TRP A 573 28.55 -21.39 13.80
CA TRP A 573 28.47 -21.20 15.26
C TRP A 573 28.47 -22.52 16.01
N LYS A 574 27.62 -23.48 15.60
CA LYS A 574 27.57 -24.82 16.21
C LYS A 574 28.91 -25.55 16.10
N GLN A 575 29.59 -25.43 14.95
CA GLN A 575 30.90 -26.05 14.76
C GLN A 575 31.98 -25.37 15.61
N GLY A 576 31.99 -24.04 15.70
CA GLY A 576 32.90 -23.29 16.57
C GLY A 576 32.75 -23.67 18.03
N VAL A 577 31.50 -23.78 18.53
CA VAL A 577 31.23 -24.27 19.90
C VAL A 577 31.75 -25.69 20.09
N ARG A 578 31.55 -26.60 19.13
CA ARG A 578 32.09 -27.96 19.19
C ARG A 578 33.62 -27.98 19.25
N ASN A 579 34.28 -27.15 18.44
CA ASN A 579 35.73 -27.04 18.42
C ASN A 579 36.26 -26.54 19.77
N VAL A 580 35.67 -25.46 20.33
CA VAL A 580 36.05 -24.94 21.65
C VAL A 580 35.84 -25.98 22.77
N VAL A 581 34.73 -26.72 22.73
CA VAL A 581 34.48 -27.80 23.70
C VAL A 581 35.49 -28.95 23.56
N ALA A 582 35.91 -29.27 22.33
CA ALA A 582 36.93 -30.29 22.07
C ALA A 582 38.33 -29.85 22.51
N ASP A 583 38.66 -28.56 22.36
CA ASP A 583 39.95 -27.96 22.72
C ASP A 583 40.05 -27.61 24.21
N THR A 584 38.94 -27.65 24.95
CA THR A 584 38.95 -27.42 26.40
C THR A 584 39.58 -28.64 27.10
N PRO A 585 40.74 -28.49 27.78
CA PRO A 585 41.42 -29.61 28.40
C PRO A 585 40.51 -30.28 29.44
N LYS A 586 40.28 -31.59 29.29
CA LYS A 586 39.54 -32.40 30.28
C LYS A 586 40.25 -32.30 31.61
N VAL A 587 39.63 -31.65 32.59
CA VAL A 587 40.10 -31.62 33.98
C VAL A 587 40.24 -33.07 34.45
N LYS A 588 41.48 -33.53 34.65
CA LYS A 588 41.77 -34.83 35.24
C LYS A 588 41.18 -34.87 36.65
N LYS A 589 40.05 -35.55 36.82
CA LYS A 589 39.64 -36.04 38.14
C LYS A 589 40.62 -37.14 38.54
N GLY A 590 41.55 -36.84 39.44
CA GLY A 590 42.41 -37.86 40.02
C GLY A 590 43.53 -37.30 40.88
N ALA A 591 43.26 -37.16 42.18
CA ALA A 591 44.03 -37.79 43.27
C ALA A 591 43.54 -37.24 44.62
N VAL A 592 42.45 -37.80 45.14
CA VAL A 592 42.31 -37.94 46.60
C VAL A 592 43.15 -39.15 46.95
N GLY A 593 44.28 -38.94 47.62
CA GLY A 593 45.24 -39.99 47.92
C GLY A 593 46.00 -39.69 49.21
N LYS A 594 45.36 -40.12 50.31
CA LYS A 594 45.87 -40.38 51.67
C LYS A 594 46.44 -39.23 52.49
#